data_AF-A0A7S1GDK8-F1
#
_entry.id   AF-A0A7S1GDK8-F1
#
_cell.length_a   1.000
_cell.length_b   1.000
_cell.length_c   1.000
_cell.angle_alpha   90.00
_cell.angle_beta   90.00
_cell.angle_gamma   90.00
#
_symmetry.space_group_name_H-M   'P 1'
#
loop_
_entity.id
_entity.type
_entity.pdbx_description
1 polymer ?
#
loop_
_entity_poly.entity_id
_entity_poly.type
_entity_poly.pdbx_seq_one_letter_code
_entity_poly.pdbx_strand_id
1 'polypeptide(L)'
;WRRTKIVTLSPRMLLVNNSGRDLSVRQDGSDAPNTFLRSGTRVAYHWPDASARANARRLRLRPDEYGWDWSGALDPATPGSTWLMLRNTVSHAHTRVRVESREEGATLHVVVRSAQNRPPPYRIHNLTTLHVEVQQQNAESGRPHDILPYRSFDYAWAEPLQPPVLVVKARVKADVRNDSTLLGRFRLDELRSYPPTRVKHPGRDVTTDVYVTVRADGPTRVLMITDGARAPGRGGALGRSGAWSSRVSRLRA
;
A
#
# COMPACT_ATOMS: atom_id res chain seq x y z
N TRP A 1 14.72 -33.07 -50.90
CA TRP A 1 15.07 -32.61 -49.53
C TRP A 1 13.89 -31.87 -48.91
N ARG A 2 13.13 -32.48 -47.99
CA ARG A 2 12.08 -31.80 -47.20
C ARG A 2 12.64 -31.55 -45.80
N ARG A 3 12.92 -30.28 -45.47
CA ARG A 3 13.30 -29.88 -44.11
C ARG A 3 12.03 -29.54 -43.33
N THR A 4 11.75 -30.30 -42.27
CA THR A 4 10.74 -29.94 -41.27
C THR A 4 11.19 -28.70 -40.51
N LYS A 5 10.35 -27.67 -40.43
CA LYS A 5 10.55 -26.50 -39.56
C LYS A 5 9.59 -26.61 -38.39
N ILE A 6 10.13 -26.50 -37.18
CA ILE A 6 9.32 -26.40 -35.96
C ILE A 6 9.01 -24.92 -35.74
N VAL A 7 7.72 -24.59 -35.58
CA VAL A 7 7.24 -23.25 -35.23
C VAL A 7 6.57 -23.35 -33.87
N THR A 8 7.08 -22.60 -32.89
CA THR A 8 6.50 -22.52 -31.55
C THR A 8 5.62 -21.30 -31.44
N LEU A 9 4.33 -21.50 -31.23
CA LEU A 9 3.38 -20.43 -30.92
C LEU A 9 3.30 -20.28 -29.41
N SER A 10 3.57 -19.08 -28.91
CA SER A 10 3.45 -18.76 -27.48
C SER A 10 2.48 -17.59 -27.30
N PRO A 11 1.64 -17.61 -26.24
CA PRO A 11 0.79 -16.48 -25.94
C PRO A 11 1.66 -15.29 -25.53
N ARG A 12 1.25 -14.08 -25.94
CA ARG A 12 1.96 -12.85 -25.54
C ARG A 12 1.83 -12.56 -24.05
N MET A 13 0.70 -12.91 -23.44
CA MET A 13 0.47 -12.71 -22.01
C MET A 13 -0.20 -13.93 -21.37
N LEU A 14 0.33 -14.32 -20.20
CA LEU A 14 -0.24 -15.33 -19.32
C LEU A 14 -0.61 -14.68 -17.99
N LEU A 15 -1.89 -14.75 -17.64
CA LEU A 15 -2.35 -14.42 -16.30
C LEU A 15 -2.25 -15.66 -15.43
N VAL A 16 -1.63 -15.55 -14.25
CA VAL A 16 -1.47 -16.65 -13.29
C VAL A 16 -2.06 -16.23 -11.96
N ASN A 17 -2.99 -17.00 -11.42
CA ASN A 17 -3.59 -16.71 -10.13
C ASN A 17 -3.07 -17.64 -9.05
N ASN A 18 -2.17 -17.11 -8.23
CA ASN A 18 -1.67 -17.71 -7.00
C ASN A 18 -2.15 -16.92 -5.77
N SER A 19 -3.29 -16.25 -5.87
CA SER A 19 -3.85 -15.43 -4.79
C SER A 19 -4.61 -16.22 -3.73
N GLY A 20 -4.91 -17.49 -3.99
CA GLY A 20 -5.74 -18.31 -3.10
C GLY A 20 -7.24 -18.03 -3.20
N ARG A 21 -7.66 -17.12 -4.09
CA ARG A 21 -9.07 -16.75 -4.34
C ARG A 21 -9.32 -16.67 -5.83
N ASP A 22 -10.55 -16.89 -6.26
CA ASP A 22 -10.94 -16.68 -7.64
C ASP A 22 -10.99 -15.18 -7.94
N LEU A 23 -10.54 -14.80 -9.14
CA LEU A 23 -10.41 -13.40 -9.55
C LEU A 23 -11.17 -13.16 -10.85
N SER A 24 -11.81 -12.00 -10.98
CA SER A 24 -12.18 -11.45 -12.28
C SER A 24 -11.09 -10.45 -12.72
N VAL A 25 -10.71 -10.51 -13.99
CA VAL A 25 -9.75 -9.60 -14.62
C VAL A 25 -10.39 -8.94 -15.84
N ARG A 26 -10.17 -7.65 -16.05
CA ARG A 26 -10.66 -6.94 -17.23
C ARG A 26 -9.65 -5.94 -17.77
N GLN A 27 -9.83 -5.56 -19.03
CA GLN A 27 -9.19 -4.39 -19.61
C GLN A 27 -9.82 -3.12 -19.04
N ASP A 28 -8.97 -2.20 -18.58
CA ASP A 28 -9.41 -0.87 -18.14
C ASP A 28 -10.11 -0.12 -19.27
N GLY A 29 -11.25 0.51 -18.97
CA GLY A 29 -12.04 1.27 -19.95
C GLY A 29 -12.71 0.44 -21.06
N SER A 30 -12.79 -0.89 -20.92
CA SER A 30 -13.47 -1.77 -21.89
C SER A 30 -14.77 -2.35 -21.34
N ASP A 31 -15.78 -2.44 -22.21
CA ASP A 31 -17.07 -3.10 -21.94
C ASP A 31 -17.06 -4.59 -22.27
N ALA A 32 -15.92 -5.13 -22.72
CA ALA A 32 -15.81 -6.54 -23.03
C ALA A 32 -15.97 -7.42 -21.77
N PRO A 33 -16.39 -8.69 -21.95
CA PRO A 33 -16.51 -9.62 -20.84
C PRO A 33 -15.21 -9.78 -20.04
N ASN A 34 -15.34 -9.87 -18.72
CA ASN A 34 -14.21 -10.11 -17.84
C ASN A 34 -13.67 -11.53 -18.04
N THR A 35 -12.36 -11.69 -17.91
CA THR A 35 -11.72 -13.01 -17.81
C THR A 35 -11.84 -13.52 -16.39
N PHE A 36 -12.50 -14.67 -16.21
CA PHE A 36 -12.51 -15.40 -14.95
C PHE A 36 -11.21 -16.17 -14.78
N LEU A 37 -10.58 -16.03 -13.62
CA LEU A 37 -9.29 -16.62 -13.33
C LEU A 37 -9.36 -17.37 -11.99
N ARG A 38 -9.58 -18.68 -12.08
CA ARG A 38 -9.66 -19.58 -10.92
C ARG A 38 -8.32 -19.62 -10.16
N SER A 39 -8.38 -19.73 -8.83
CA SER A 39 -7.23 -19.93 -7.96
C SER A 39 -6.40 -21.14 -8.39
N GLY A 40 -5.08 -20.98 -8.45
CA GLY A 40 -4.12 -22.00 -8.88
C GLY A 40 -4.01 -22.19 -10.39
N THR A 41 -4.75 -21.43 -11.20
CA THR A 41 -4.75 -21.60 -12.67
C THR A 41 -3.94 -20.53 -13.40
N ARG A 42 -3.68 -20.81 -14.68
CA ARG A 42 -3.10 -19.85 -15.62
C ARG A 42 -3.92 -19.81 -16.90
N VAL A 43 -4.09 -18.63 -17.48
CA VAL A 43 -4.89 -18.41 -18.70
C VAL A 43 -4.12 -17.51 -19.66
N ALA A 44 -4.12 -17.86 -20.95
CA ALA A 44 -3.64 -16.98 -22.01
C ALA A 44 -4.60 -15.80 -22.17
N TYR A 45 -4.09 -14.59 -22.04
CA TYR A 45 -4.90 -13.39 -22.14
C TYR A 45 -4.57 -12.63 -23.42
N HIS A 46 -5.63 -12.21 -24.10
CA HIS A 46 -5.59 -11.27 -25.20
C HIS A 46 -6.43 -10.06 -24.81
N TRP A 47 -6.02 -8.87 -25.28
CA TRP A 47 -6.79 -7.65 -25.06
C TRP A 47 -8.11 -7.74 -25.81
N PRO A 48 -9.27 -7.73 -25.11
CA PRO A 48 -10.56 -7.83 -25.78
C PRO A 48 -10.83 -6.67 -26.72
N ASP A 49 -10.43 -5.45 -26.33
CA ASP A 49 -10.37 -4.31 -27.24
C ASP A 49 -8.93 -4.14 -27.74
N ALA A 50 -8.66 -4.76 -28.89
CA ALA A 50 -7.37 -4.67 -29.57
C ALA A 50 -7.14 -3.31 -30.24
N SER A 51 -8.19 -2.53 -30.48
CA SER A 51 -8.14 -1.21 -31.13
C SER A 51 -7.66 -0.11 -30.19
N ALA A 52 -7.79 -0.33 -28.87
CA ALA A 52 -7.20 0.52 -27.86
C ALA A 52 -5.69 0.67 -28.09
N ARG A 53 -5.22 1.93 -28.06
CA ARG A 53 -3.79 2.26 -28.18
C ARG A 53 -2.98 1.44 -27.19
N ALA A 54 -1.76 1.07 -27.56
CA ALA A 54 -0.91 0.20 -26.72
C ALA A 54 -0.68 0.76 -25.30
N ASN A 55 -0.65 2.09 -25.14
CA ASN A 55 -0.50 2.77 -23.85
C ASN A 55 -1.78 2.78 -22.97
N ALA A 56 -2.92 2.30 -23.51
CA ALA A 56 -4.19 2.14 -22.81
C ALA A 56 -4.43 0.69 -22.35
N ARG A 57 -3.50 -0.24 -22.63
CA ARG A 57 -3.62 -1.66 -22.30
C ARG A 57 -3.29 -1.92 -20.83
N ARG A 58 -4.23 -1.60 -19.96
CA ARG A 58 -4.13 -1.74 -18.50
C ARG A 58 -5.11 -2.79 -18.00
N LEU A 59 -4.73 -3.50 -16.95
CA LEU A 59 -5.57 -4.47 -16.28
C LEU A 59 -6.22 -3.86 -15.05
N ARG A 60 -7.45 -4.29 -14.76
CA ARG A 60 -8.04 -4.21 -13.43
C ARG A 60 -8.39 -5.60 -12.96
N LEU A 61 -8.30 -5.83 -11.65
CA LEU A 61 -8.64 -7.10 -11.04
C LEU A 61 -9.50 -6.91 -9.79
N ARG A 62 -10.28 -7.93 -9.44
CA ARG A 62 -10.99 -8.02 -8.17
C ARG A 62 -11.19 -9.49 -7.77
N PRO A 63 -11.40 -9.80 -6.49
CA PRO A 63 -11.96 -11.09 -6.11
C PRO A 63 -13.32 -11.30 -6.79
N ASP A 64 -13.54 -12.51 -7.29
CA ASP A 64 -14.79 -12.90 -7.95
C ASP A 64 -15.86 -13.25 -6.89
N GLU A 65 -16.18 -12.27 -6.04
CA GLU A 65 -17.07 -12.41 -4.90
C GLU A 65 -17.93 -11.16 -4.74
N TYR A 66 -19.08 -11.30 -4.08
CA TYR A 66 -20.03 -10.20 -3.90
C TYR A 66 -19.42 -9.01 -3.13
N GLY A 67 -19.69 -7.81 -3.63
CA GLY A 67 -19.31 -6.54 -3.01
C GLY A 67 -17.85 -6.12 -3.22
N TRP A 68 -17.01 -6.92 -3.88
CA TRP A 68 -15.65 -6.50 -4.20
C TRP A 68 -15.60 -5.56 -5.41
N ASP A 69 -14.91 -4.44 -5.21
CA ASP A 69 -14.72 -3.42 -6.24
C ASP A 69 -13.48 -3.72 -7.09
N TRP A 70 -13.45 -3.13 -8.28
CA TRP A 70 -12.29 -3.21 -9.16
C TRP A 70 -11.10 -2.47 -8.54
N SER A 71 -9.92 -3.07 -8.68
CA SER A 71 -8.67 -2.36 -8.41
C SER A 71 -8.55 -1.12 -9.29
N GLY A 72 -7.63 -0.24 -8.90
CA GLY A 72 -7.06 0.71 -9.84
C GLY A 72 -6.42 0.02 -11.04
N ALA A 73 -6.29 0.77 -12.12
CA ALA A 73 -5.66 0.27 -13.34
C ALA A 73 -4.17 0.01 -13.09
N LEU A 74 -3.64 -1.10 -13.60
CA LEU A 74 -2.23 -1.46 -13.55
C LEU A 74 -1.70 -1.75 -14.95
N ASP A 75 -0.45 -1.36 -15.21
CA ASP A 75 0.23 -1.71 -16.45
C ASP A 75 0.94 -3.06 -16.30
N PRO A 76 0.49 -4.13 -16.98
CA PRO A 76 1.14 -5.43 -16.88
C PRO A 76 2.55 -5.44 -17.45
N ALA A 77 2.91 -4.50 -18.33
CA ALA A 77 4.24 -4.42 -18.93
C ALA A 77 5.29 -3.80 -18.00
N THR A 78 4.87 -3.12 -16.93
CA THR A 78 5.80 -2.58 -15.93
C THR A 78 6.46 -3.74 -15.17
N PRO A 79 7.78 -3.95 -15.30
CA PRO A 79 8.44 -5.09 -14.67
C PRO A 79 8.45 -4.96 -13.15
N GLY A 80 8.48 -6.11 -12.46
CA GLY A 80 8.65 -6.16 -11.01
C GLY A 80 7.37 -6.45 -10.27
N SER A 81 7.10 -5.73 -9.18
CA SER A 81 6.01 -6.06 -8.27
C SER A 81 5.23 -4.84 -7.83
N THR A 82 3.91 -4.95 -7.95
CA THR A 82 2.97 -3.92 -7.53
C THR A 82 2.08 -4.48 -6.43
N TRP A 83 2.01 -3.79 -5.31
CA TRP A 83 1.07 -4.11 -4.24
C TRP A 83 -0.24 -3.37 -4.47
N LEU A 84 -1.35 -4.10 -4.41
CA LEU A 84 -2.69 -3.55 -4.54
C LEU A 84 -3.47 -3.77 -3.26
N MET A 85 -4.15 -2.72 -2.81
CA MET A 85 -5.25 -2.85 -1.86
C MET A 85 -6.56 -3.00 -2.62
N LEU A 86 -7.27 -4.09 -2.35
CA LEU A 86 -8.60 -4.38 -2.89
C LEU A 86 -9.62 -4.15 -1.77
N ARG A 87 -10.81 -3.69 -2.15
CA ARG A 87 -11.85 -3.30 -1.20
C ARG A 87 -13.15 -4.01 -1.51
N ASN A 88 -13.83 -4.43 -0.44
CA ASN A 88 -15.24 -4.78 -0.48
C ASN A 88 -16.07 -3.59 0.00
N THR A 89 -16.93 -3.06 -0.87
CA THR A 89 -17.73 -1.86 -0.58
C THR A 89 -18.92 -2.15 0.31
N VAL A 90 -19.40 -3.39 0.34
CA VAL A 90 -20.55 -3.84 1.15
C VAL A 90 -20.12 -4.18 2.57
N SER A 91 -19.13 -5.07 2.73
CA SER A 91 -18.66 -5.52 4.05
C SER A 91 -17.59 -4.61 4.67
N HIS A 92 -17.08 -3.64 3.91
CA HIS A 92 -15.93 -2.81 4.28
C HIS A 92 -14.62 -3.59 4.53
N ALA A 93 -14.58 -4.87 4.14
CA ALA A 93 -13.37 -5.66 4.15
C ALA A 93 -12.34 -5.12 3.14
N HIS A 94 -11.07 -5.36 3.42
CA HIS A 94 -9.96 -5.05 2.53
C HIS A 94 -9.02 -6.26 2.47
N THR A 95 -8.41 -6.47 1.32
CA THR A 95 -7.32 -7.45 1.18
C THR A 95 -6.20 -6.84 0.37
N ARG A 96 -4.99 -7.33 0.61
CA ARG A 96 -3.82 -6.96 -0.19
C ARG A 96 -3.54 -8.09 -1.18
N VAL A 97 -3.09 -7.74 -2.38
CA VAL A 97 -2.51 -8.69 -3.33
C VAL A 97 -1.21 -8.12 -3.88
N ARG A 98 -0.30 -8.99 -4.31
CA ARG A 98 0.90 -8.60 -5.03
C ARG A 98 0.80 -9.10 -6.47
N VAL A 99 0.91 -8.18 -7.42
CA VAL A 99 0.95 -8.50 -8.85
C VAL A 99 2.40 -8.44 -9.28
N GLU A 100 2.91 -9.53 -9.83
CA GLU A 100 4.28 -9.66 -10.31
C GLU A 100 4.27 -9.78 -11.83
N SER A 101 4.96 -8.85 -12.50
CA SER A 101 5.11 -8.83 -13.95
C SER A 101 6.54 -9.20 -14.32
N ARG A 102 6.69 -10.23 -15.15
CA ARG A 102 7.99 -10.71 -15.64
C ARG A 102 7.88 -11.28 -17.05
N GLU A 103 8.91 -11.10 -17.86
CA GLU A 103 9.01 -11.74 -19.17
C GLU A 103 9.74 -13.09 -19.05
N GLU A 104 9.18 -14.12 -19.67
CA GLU A 104 9.80 -15.44 -19.86
C GLU A 104 9.79 -15.76 -21.35
N GLY A 105 10.95 -15.60 -22.00
CA GLY A 105 11.04 -15.72 -23.46
C GLY A 105 10.21 -14.64 -24.17
N ALA A 106 9.22 -15.06 -24.96
CA ALA A 106 8.32 -14.16 -25.68
C ALA A 106 6.97 -13.92 -24.96
N THR A 107 6.83 -14.39 -23.72
CA THR A 107 5.58 -14.34 -22.96
C THR A 107 5.73 -13.46 -21.73
N LEU A 108 4.81 -12.51 -21.55
CA LEU A 108 4.65 -11.72 -20.34
C LEU A 108 3.80 -12.50 -19.32
N HIS A 109 4.39 -12.84 -18.18
CA HIS A 109 3.70 -13.46 -17.05
C HIS A 109 3.25 -12.39 -16.07
N VAL A 110 1.94 -12.32 -15.82
CA VAL A 110 1.33 -11.49 -14.79
C VAL A 110 0.80 -12.42 -13.70
N VAL A 111 1.54 -12.49 -12.59
CA VAL A 111 1.28 -13.42 -11.49
C VAL A 111 0.67 -12.67 -10.32
N VAL A 112 -0.58 -12.99 -9.98
CA VAL A 112 -1.24 -12.44 -8.80
C VAL A 112 -1.00 -13.37 -7.61
N ARG A 113 -0.49 -12.85 -6.49
CA ARG A 113 -0.17 -13.61 -5.28
C ARG A 113 -0.88 -13.05 -4.06
N SER A 114 -1.19 -13.95 -3.11
CA SER A 114 -1.72 -13.57 -1.81
C SER A 114 -0.68 -12.77 -1.03
N ALA A 115 -1.13 -11.70 -0.38
CA ALA A 115 -0.32 -10.89 0.51
C ALA A 115 -0.44 -11.30 1.99
N GLN A 116 -1.34 -12.22 2.35
CA GLN A 116 -1.74 -12.44 3.75
C GLN A 116 -0.55 -12.82 4.65
N ASN A 117 0.36 -13.66 4.15
CA ASN A 117 1.51 -14.14 4.92
C ASN A 117 2.77 -13.27 4.74
N ARG A 118 2.65 -12.10 4.11
CA ARG A 118 3.78 -11.20 3.88
C ARG A 118 3.58 -9.88 4.61
N PRO A 119 4.66 -9.30 5.17
CA PRO A 119 4.61 -7.95 5.70
C PRO A 119 4.05 -6.98 4.65
N PRO A 120 3.21 -6.02 5.05
CA PRO A 120 2.72 -5.03 4.11
C PRO A 120 3.87 -4.14 3.61
N PRO A 121 3.75 -3.56 2.41
CA PRO A 121 4.72 -2.55 1.97
C PRO A 121 4.67 -1.33 2.90
N TYR A 122 3.47 -0.98 3.38
CA TYR A 122 3.25 0.16 4.25
C TYR A 122 2.41 -0.20 5.47
N ARG A 123 2.67 0.44 6.60
CA ARG A 123 1.81 0.38 7.79
C ARG A 123 1.60 1.77 8.34
N ILE A 124 0.38 2.07 8.73
CA ILE A 124 0.02 3.35 9.32
C ILE A 124 -0.34 3.10 10.78
N HIS A 125 0.42 3.69 11.70
CA HIS A 125 0.13 3.69 13.13
C HIS A 125 -0.49 5.01 13.53
N ASN A 126 -1.77 4.96 13.89
CA ASN A 126 -2.39 6.03 14.63
C ASN A 126 -2.10 5.82 16.11
N LEU A 127 -1.17 6.59 16.66
CA LEU A 127 -0.82 6.60 18.08
C LEU A 127 -1.42 7.83 18.79
N THR A 128 -2.35 8.52 18.12
CA THR A 128 -3.06 9.67 18.68
C THR A 128 -4.38 9.26 19.30
N THR A 129 -4.96 10.19 20.05
CA THR A 129 -6.36 10.14 20.51
C THR A 129 -7.39 10.46 19.42
N LEU A 130 -6.96 10.90 18.23
CA LEU A 130 -7.83 11.36 17.15
C LEU A 130 -8.21 10.22 16.20
N HIS A 131 -9.37 10.33 15.56
CA HIS A 131 -9.70 9.48 14.42
C HIS A 131 -8.90 9.94 13.21
N VAL A 132 -8.18 9.05 12.54
CA VAL A 132 -7.37 9.38 11.37
C VAL A 132 -8.05 8.82 10.12
N GLU A 133 -8.13 9.63 9.08
CA GLU A 133 -8.54 9.22 7.74
C GLU A 133 -7.35 9.24 6.81
N VAL A 134 -7.20 8.19 6.02
CA VAL A 134 -6.13 8.10 5.01
C VAL A 134 -6.68 7.72 3.65
N GLN A 135 -6.15 8.33 2.61
CA GLN A 135 -6.47 8.00 1.23
C GLN A 135 -5.28 8.30 0.32
N GLN A 136 -5.16 7.55 -0.78
CA GLN A 136 -4.23 7.91 -1.82
C GLN A 136 -4.68 9.20 -2.53
N GLN A 137 -3.73 10.07 -2.85
CA GLN A 137 -3.98 11.27 -3.62
C GLN A 137 -4.49 10.91 -5.03
N ASN A 138 -5.55 11.60 -5.46
CA ASN A 138 -6.20 11.38 -6.76
C ASN A 138 -6.76 9.96 -6.95
N ALA A 139 -7.03 9.23 -5.86
CA ALA A 139 -7.71 7.95 -5.96
C ALA A 139 -9.16 8.17 -6.38
N GLU A 140 -9.54 7.59 -7.52
CA GLU A 140 -10.92 7.55 -7.98
C GLU A 140 -11.73 6.49 -7.19
N SER A 141 -11.04 5.42 -6.75
CA SER A 141 -11.60 4.33 -5.96
C SER A 141 -11.82 4.71 -4.50
N GLY A 142 -12.95 5.36 -4.23
CA GLY A 142 -13.71 5.21 -2.99
C GLY A 142 -13.26 6.00 -1.77
N ARG A 143 -14.01 5.77 -0.68
CA ARG A 143 -13.95 6.52 0.59
C ARG A 143 -12.59 6.39 1.29
N PRO A 144 -12.18 7.37 2.12
CA PRO A 144 -11.02 7.21 2.99
C PRO A 144 -11.07 5.94 3.85
N HIS A 145 -9.89 5.46 4.26
CA HIS A 145 -9.75 4.44 5.29
C HIS A 145 -9.70 5.09 6.66
N ASP A 146 -10.53 4.57 7.56
CA ASP A 146 -10.67 5.07 8.92
C ASP A 146 -9.78 4.26 9.86
N ILE A 147 -8.87 4.95 10.53
CA ILE A 147 -7.93 4.40 11.50
C ILE A 147 -8.28 4.98 12.86
N LEU A 148 -8.91 4.15 13.69
CA LEU A 148 -9.29 4.52 15.05
C LEU A 148 -8.07 4.88 15.91
N PRO A 149 -8.27 5.63 17.01
CA PRO A 149 -7.22 5.91 17.99
C PRO A 149 -6.49 4.62 18.42
N TYR A 150 -5.16 4.70 18.52
CA TYR A 150 -4.30 3.59 18.94
C TYR A 150 -4.46 2.31 18.10
N ARG A 151 -4.82 2.45 16.83
CA ARG A 151 -4.90 1.35 15.86
C ARG A 151 -3.88 1.49 14.75
N SER A 152 -3.63 0.35 14.12
CA SER A 152 -2.70 0.22 13.00
C SER A 152 -3.46 -0.26 11.78
N PHE A 153 -3.03 0.18 10.61
CA PHE A 153 -3.60 -0.22 9.33
C PHE A 153 -2.49 -0.68 8.39
N ASP A 154 -2.59 -1.92 7.93
CA ASP A 154 -1.71 -2.45 6.90
C ASP A 154 -2.13 -1.90 5.54
N TYR A 155 -1.25 -1.15 4.90
CA TYR A 155 -1.56 -0.32 3.74
C TYR A 155 -0.84 -0.77 2.47
N ALA A 156 -1.50 -0.58 1.34
CA ALA A 156 -0.99 -0.69 -0.03
C ALA A 156 -1.80 0.30 -0.90
N TRP A 157 -1.27 0.65 -2.07
CA TRP A 157 -1.93 1.59 -2.97
C TRP A 157 -3.15 0.95 -3.64
N ALA A 158 -4.24 1.72 -3.79
CA ALA A 158 -5.44 1.28 -4.51
C ALA A 158 -5.30 1.55 -6.01
N GLU A 159 -4.65 2.67 -6.36
CA GLU A 159 -4.44 3.15 -7.73
C GLU A 159 -2.94 3.20 -8.04
N PRO A 160 -2.32 2.10 -8.51
CA PRO A 160 -0.87 2.01 -8.64
C PRO A 160 -0.30 2.95 -9.72
N LEU A 161 -1.12 3.43 -10.65
CA LEU A 161 -0.73 4.41 -11.67
C LEU A 161 -0.91 5.87 -11.23
N GLN A 162 -1.55 6.09 -10.08
CA GLN A 162 -1.64 7.42 -9.48
C GLN A 162 -0.40 7.69 -8.61
N PRO A 163 -0.07 8.97 -8.33
CA PRO A 163 1.04 9.31 -7.47
C PRO A 163 0.96 8.57 -6.11
N PRO A 164 2.06 7.97 -5.62
CA PRO A 164 2.10 7.25 -4.34
C PRO A 164 2.22 8.25 -3.18
N VAL A 165 1.22 9.11 -3.05
CA VAL A 165 1.12 10.15 -2.01
C VAL A 165 -0.08 9.84 -1.14
N LEU A 166 0.16 9.67 0.15
CA LEU A 166 -0.88 9.45 1.15
C LEU A 166 -1.37 10.80 1.68
N VAL A 167 -2.65 11.08 1.52
CA VAL A 167 -3.33 12.20 2.17
C VAL A 167 -3.82 11.71 3.53
N VAL A 168 -3.45 12.42 4.59
CA VAL A 168 -3.84 12.08 5.96
C VAL A 168 -4.61 13.24 6.56
N LYS A 169 -5.77 12.95 7.13
CA LYS A 169 -6.61 13.90 7.83
C LYS A 169 -6.92 13.39 9.24
N ALA A 170 -7.11 14.29 10.19
CA ALA A 170 -7.58 13.99 11.52
C ALA A 170 -9.02 14.49 11.71
N ARG A 171 -9.89 13.63 12.22
CA ARG A 171 -11.23 13.98 12.67
C ARG A 171 -11.22 14.18 14.18
N VAL A 172 -11.71 15.35 14.60
CA VAL A 172 -11.82 15.67 16.02
C VAL A 172 -13.11 15.13 16.62
N LYS A 173 -14.21 15.15 15.85
CA LYS A 173 -15.47 14.51 16.24
C LYS A 173 -15.65 13.23 15.43
N ALA A 174 -15.75 12.10 16.11
CA ALA A 174 -15.94 10.79 15.46
C ALA A 174 -17.18 10.78 14.54
N ASP A 175 -18.24 11.47 14.96
CA ASP A 175 -19.56 11.44 14.32
C ASP A 175 -19.73 12.44 13.16
N VAL A 176 -18.79 13.37 12.97
CA VAL A 176 -18.89 14.41 11.93
C VAL A 176 -17.82 14.22 10.85
N ARG A 177 -18.19 13.55 9.75
CA ARG A 177 -17.26 13.28 8.62
C ARG A 177 -16.72 14.53 7.92
N ASN A 178 -17.47 15.63 7.92
CA ASN A 178 -17.07 16.84 7.21
C ASN A 178 -16.13 17.76 8.02
N ASP A 179 -15.82 17.41 9.27
CA ASP A 179 -14.97 18.22 10.16
C ASP A 179 -13.61 17.55 10.37
N SER A 180 -12.84 17.46 9.28
CA SER A 180 -11.51 16.86 9.25
C SER A 180 -10.44 17.91 9.00
N THR A 181 -9.38 17.93 9.81
CA THR A 181 -8.20 18.78 9.61
C THR A 181 -7.16 18.02 8.78
N LEU A 182 -6.64 18.63 7.71
CA LEU A 182 -5.55 18.06 6.92
C LEU A 182 -4.25 18.03 7.75
N LEU A 183 -3.72 16.84 8.01
CA LEU A 183 -2.42 16.68 8.64
C LEU A 183 -1.28 16.81 7.61
N GLY A 184 -1.52 16.40 6.37
CA GLY A 184 -0.55 16.59 5.30
C GLY A 184 -0.66 15.55 4.18
N ARG A 185 0.37 15.60 3.33
CA ARG A 185 0.58 14.71 2.20
C ARG A 185 1.95 14.05 2.34
N PHE A 186 1.97 12.73 2.37
CA PHE A 186 3.15 11.97 2.78
C PHE A 186 3.54 10.96 1.69
N ARG A 187 4.80 10.98 1.29
CA ARG A 187 5.41 9.92 0.48
C ARG A 187 6.01 8.90 1.42
N LEU A 188 5.42 7.70 1.43
CA LEU A 188 5.76 6.67 2.42
C LEU A 188 7.12 6.01 2.17
N ASP A 189 7.72 6.24 1.00
CA ASP A 189 9.06 5.75 0.68
C ASP A 189 10.18 6.70 1.17
N GLU A 190 9.84 7.95 1.50
CA GLU A 190 10.78 8.94 2.00
C GLU A 190 10.81 8.92 3.54
N LEU A 191 11.86 8.30 4.11
CA LEU A 191 12.05 8.20 5.55
C LEU A 191 12.41 9.56 6.16
N ARG A 192 11.47 10.19 6.86
CA ARG A 192 11.70 11.48 7.53
C ARG A 192 10.64 11.79 8.58
N SER A 193 10.97 12.74 9.45
CA SER A 193 10.02 13.40 10.33
C SER A 193 9.54 14.70 9.70
N TYR A 194 8.26 14.99 9.86
CA TYR A 194 7.62 16.19 9.34
C TYR A 194 7.39 17.20 10.48
N PRO A 195 7.34 18.51 10.17
CA PRO A 195 6.97 19.53 11.14
C PRO A 195 5.58 19.23 11.77
N PRO A 196 5.36 19.60 13.05
CA PRO A 196 4.08 19.35 13.70
C PRO A 196 2.96 20.13 13.02
N THR A 197 1.79 19.50 12.94
CA THR A 197 0.55 20.13 12.47
C THR A 197 -0.40 20.33 13.63
N ARG A 198 -0.88 21.56 13.79
CA ARG A 198 -1.80 21.91 14.88
C ARG A 198 -3.24 21.60 14.50
N VAL A 199 -3.89 20.76 15.29
CA VAL A 199 -5.32 20.42 15.16
C VAL A 199 -6.10 21.18 16.21
N LYS A 200 -7.07 21.99 15.78
CA LYS A 200 -7.97 22.73 16.68
C LYS A 200 -9.17 21.87 17.03
N HIS A 201 -9.56 21.84 18.30
CA HIS A 201 -10.74 21.09 18.72
C HIS A 201 -12.01 21.96 18.63
N PRO A 202 -13.01 21.60 17.80
CA PRO A 202 -14.23 22.41 17.67
C PRO A 202 -14.99 22.47 19.01
N GLY A 203 -15.21 23.68 19.52
CA GLY A 203 -15.91 23.91 20.79
C GLY A 203 -15.06 23.72 22.05
N ARG A 204 -13.74 23.53 21.92
CA ARG A 204 -12.78 23.58 23.02
C ARG A 204 -11.66 24.54 22.65
N ASP A 205 -11.23 25.39 23.58
CA ASP A 205 -10.03 26.23 23.38
C ASP A 205 -8.74 25.42 23.61
N VAL A 206 -8.67 24.25 22.98
CA VAL A 206 -7.57 23.30 23.11
C VAL A 206 -7.07 22.97 21.71
N THR A 207 -5.76 23.05 21.53
CA THR A 207 -5.08 22.63 20.32
C THR A 207 -4.15 21.47 20.59
N THR A 208 -4.15 20.49 19.68
CA THR A 208 -3.25 19.33 19.75
C THR A 208 -2.24 19.42 18.63
N ASP A 209 -0.96 19.44 18.98
CA ASP A 209 0.10 19.29 17.99
C ASP A 209 0.24 17.82 17.63
N VAL A 210 0.17 17.53 16.33
CA VAL A 210 0.29 16.18 15.77
C VAL A 210 1.59 16.09 14.99
N TYR A 211 2.39 15.08 15.32
CA TYR A 211 3.66 14.78 14.69
C TYR A 211 3.49 13.58 13.76
N VAL A 212 4.13 13.66 12.59
CA VAL A 212 4.12 12.58 11.61
C VAL A 212 5.55 12.22 11.25
N THR A 213 5.86 10.93 11.29
CA THR A 213 7.18 10.39 10.93
C THR A 213 7.02 9.14 10.09
N VAL A 214 7.81 9.03 9.03
CA VAL A 214 7.96 7.82 8.21
C VAL A 214 9.28 7.16 8.58
N ARG A 215 9.22 5.89 9.00
CA ARG A 215 10.40 5.07 9.36
C ARG A 215 10.36 3.69 8.72
N ALA A 216 11.48 2.98 8.73
CA ALA A 216 11.52 1.57 8.35
C ALA A 216 11.23 0.67 9.56
N ASP A 217 10.51 -0.42 9.36
CA ASP A 217 10.36 -1.55 10.28
C ASP A 217 10.52 -2.85 9.47
N GLY A 218 11.75 -3.35 9.42
CA GLY A 218 12.15 -4.43 8.51
C GLY A 218 11.82 -4.08 7.04
N PRO A 219 11.05 -4.93 6.32
CA PRO A 219 10.64 -4.67 4.94
C PRO A 219 9.47 -3.70 4.81
N THR A 220 8.85 -3.28 5.92
CA THR A 220 7.67 -2.41 5.93
C THR A 220 8.07 -0.97 6.19
N ARG A 221 7.50 -0.04 5.41
CA ARG A 221 7.57 1.40 5.68
C ARG A 221 6.42 1.80 6.60
N VAL A 222 6.73 2.49 7.69
CA VAL A 222 5.78 2.76 8.77
C VAL A 222 5.58 4.25 8.92
N LEU A 223 4.34 4.71 8.67
CA LEU A 223 3.90 6.06 9.02
C LEU A 223 3.40 6.06 10.46
N MET A 224 4.04 6.83 11.33
CA MET A 224 3.59 7.06 12.70
C MET A 224 2.95 8.42 12.81
N ILE A 225 1.80 8.47 13.47
CA ILE A 225 1.07 9.70 13.77
C ILE A 225 0.91 9.74 15.29
N THR A 226 1.51 10.74 15.95
CA THR A 226 1.54 10.87 17.42
C THR A 226 1.08 12.26 17.84
N ASP A 227 0.37 12.38 18.97
CA ASP A 227 0.01 13.67 19.55
C ASP A 227 1.03 14.11 20.62
N GLY A 228 1.17 15.43 20.80
CA GLY A 228 2.17 16.05 21.67
C GLY A 228 2.07 15.71 23.16
N ALA A 229 1.03 15.02 23.60
CA ALA A 229 0.96 14.48 24.95
C ALA A 229 1.89 13.27 25.15
N ARG A 230 2.39 12.65 24.07
CA ARG A 230 3.11 11.37 24.13
C ARG A 230 4.17 11.20 23.04
N ALA A 231 4.94 12.26 22.76
CA ALA A 231 6.20 12.08 22.01
C ALA A 231 7.14 11.17 22.83
N PRO A 232 7.69 10.07 22.28
CA PRO A 232 8.73 9.31 22.96
C PRO A 232 9.91 10.26 23.21
N GLY A 233 10.29 10.36 24.48
CA GLY A 233 11.11 11.44 25.01
C GLY A 233 12.35 11.73 24.16
N ARG A 234 12.62 13.03 24.00
CA ARG A 234 14.00 13.52 23.93
C ARG A 234 14.72 12.94 25.14
N GLY A 235 15.59 11.96 24.90
CA GLY A 235 16.38 11.31 25.93
C GLY A 235 17.11 12.37 26.76
N GLY A 236 16.83 12.38 28.06
CA GLY A 236 17.63 13.11 29.02
C GLY A 236 19.07 12.64 28.93
N ALA A 237 19.97 13.59 28.69
CA ALA A 237 21.39 13.37 28.79
C ALA A 237 21.74 13.03 30.25
N LEU A 238 21.83 11.73 30.55
CA LEU A 238 22.57 11.21 31.69
C LEU A 238 24.07 11.32 31.38
N GLY A 239 24.61 12.53 31.55
CA GLY A 239 26.04 12.76 31.64
C GLY A 239 26.52 12.49 33.06
N ARG A 240 26.81 11.22 33.38
CA ARG A 240 27.60 10.86 34.57
C ARG A 240 29.00 11.44 34.38
N SER A 241 29.38 12.38 35.22
CA SER A 241 30.78 12.78 35.40
C SER A 241 31.54 11.59 35.99
N GLY A 242 32.48 11.07 35.20
CA GLY A 242 33.44 10.06 35.64
C GLY A 242 34.51 10.70 36.50
N ALA A 243 34.68 10.18 37.71
CA ALA A 243 35.85 10.41 38.55
C ALA A 243 36.42 9.05 38.95
N TRP A 244 37.26 8.46 38.09
CA TRP A 244 38.14 7.35 38.47
C TRP A 244 39.52 7.63 37.87
N SER A 245 40.43 8.11 38.71
CA SER A 245 41.87 8.15 38.43
C SER A 245 42.54 6.92 39.06
N SER A 246 43.38 6.31 38.23
CA SER A 246 44.56 5.47 38.49
C SER A 246 44.84 4.91 39.89
N ARG A 247 45.08 3.58 39.93
CA ARG A 247 46.35 2.98 40.42
C ARG A 247 46.47 1.54 39.94
N VAL A 248 47.41 1.29 39.01
CA VAL A 248 48.75 0.68 39.21
C VAL A 248 48.72 -0.85 39.29
N SER A 249 49.19 -1.40 38.18
CA SER A 249 49.81 -2.70 37.90
C SER A 249 50.51 -3.41 39.05
N ARG A 250 50.40 -4.75 39.05
CA ARG A 250 51.55 -5.68 39.18
C ARG A 250 51.25 -7.02 38.51
N LEU A 251 52.27 -7.50 37.79
CA LEU A 251 52.38 -8.74 37.03
C LEU A 251 52.77 -9.94 37.90
N ARG A 252 52.40 -11.14 37.40
CA ARG A 252 53.05 -12.49 37.49
C ARG A 252 53.36 -13.00 38.92
N ALA A 253 53.12 -14.26 39.28
CA ALA A 253 53.13 -15.54 38.55
C ALA A 253 52.05 -16.47 39.12
#